data_AF-A0A835Q0P6-F1
#
_entry.id   AF-A0A835Q0P6-F1
#
_cell.length_a   1.000
_cell.length_b   1.000
_cell.length_c   1.000
_cell.angle_alpha   90.00
_cell.angle_beta   90.00
_cell.angle_gamma   90.00
#
_symmetry.space_group_name_H-M   'P 1'
#
loop_
_entity.id
_entity.type
_entity.pdbx_description
1 polymer ?
#
loop_
_entity_poly.entity_id
_entity_poly.type
_entity_poly.pdbx_seq_one_letter_code
_entity_poly.pdbx_strand_id
1 'polypeptide(L)'
;MSKKEELKSKEKKKEEKPIEWGKGLKQKQEAEERAIELELEKDRPFARSRDDPELDKLLKERIRWGDPMAHLVKRKTSEPILEDLGGNDKMKESGFIIPQTIPSHSWLKRGLDFPPNRYGIRPGRHWDGVDRSNGYEKELFLRQNEKKAAEGEAYLWSVSEM
;
A
#
# COMPACT_ATOMS: atom_id res chain seq x y z
N MET A 1 28.96 -39.41 -1.54
CA MET A 1 28.26 -38.41 -0.64
C MET A 1 26.85 -38.91 -0.29
N SER A 2 26.73 -39.66 0.81
CA SER A 2 25.84 -40.58 1.52
C SER A 2 24.44 -39.98 1.72
N LYS A 3 23.50 -40.30 0.92
CA LYS A 3 22.03 -40.13 0.98
C LYS A 3 21.57 -39.63 2.35
N LYS A 4 22.33 -39.84 3.30
CA LYS A 4 22.06 -39.37 4.69
C LYS A 4 22.51 -37.93 4.89
N GLU A 5 23.51 -37.53 4.24
CA GLU A 5 23.99 -36.13 4.29
C GLU A 5 23.12 -35.19 3.46
N GLU A 6 22.52 -35.77 2.41
CA GLU A 6 21.57 -35.00 1.58
C GLU A 6 20.22 -34.82 2.28
N LEU A 7 19.75 -35.77 3.08
CA LEU A 7 18.50 -35.70 3.87
C LEU A 7 18.67 -34.78 5.08
N LYS A 8 19.90 -34.74 5.63
CA LYS A 8 20.22 -33.83 6.75
C LYS A 8 20.39 -32.38 6.25
N SER A 9 20.88 -32.19 5.03
CA SER A 9 21.02 -30.86 4.41
C SER A 9 19.66 -30.33 3.95
N LYS A 10 18.76 -31.27 3.49
CA LYS A 10 17.38 -30.89 3.13
C LYS A 10 16.55 -30.58 4.39
N GLU A 11 16.84 -31.27 5.53
CA GLU A 11 16.18 -31.01 6.83
C GLU A 11 16.71 -29.73 7.48
N LYS A 12 18.02 -29.35 7.18
CA LYS A 12 18.62 -28.10 7.69
C LYS A 12 18.14 -26.89 6.90
N LYS A 13 17.65 -27.13 5.66
CA LYS A 13 17.11 -26.03 4.84
C LYS A 13 15.65 -25.77 5.19
N LYS A 14 15.01 -26.67 5.98
CA LYS A 14 13.61 -26.46 6.43
C LYS A 14 13.57 -25.86 7.84
N GLU A 15 14.76 -25.51 8.39
CA GLU A 15 14.78 -24.81 9.69
C GLU A 15 13.84 -23.59 9.69
N GLU A 16 12.60 -23.73 9.99
CA GLU A 16 11.40 -22.93 10.36
C GLU A 16 11.78 -21.51 10.81
N LYS A 17 12.02 -20.64 9.80
CA LYS A 17 12.16 -19.21 10.19
C LYS A 17 11.28 -18.88 11.40
N PRO A 18 11.96 -18.72 12.52
CA PRO A 18 11.21 -18.36 13.72
C PRO A 18 10.18 -17.25 13.44
N ILE A 19 8.99 -17.64 13.53
CA ILE A 19 7.86 -16.68 13.48
C ILE A 19 8.14 -15.52 14.45
N GLU A 20 8.65 -14.45 13.91
CA GLU A 20 8.94 -13.29 14.77
C GLU A 20 7.63 -12.68 15.30
N TRP A 21 7.11 -13.26 16.26
CA TRP A 21 5.89 -12.76 16.94
C TRP A 21 6.14 -11.35 17.50
N GLY A 22 5.97 -10.30 16.59
CA GLY A 22 6.07 -8.96 17.24
C GLY A 22 6.26 -7.87 16.19
N LYS A 23 6.55 -8.29 15.01
CA LYS A 23 6.69 -7.19 14.02
C LYS A 23 5.51 -7.21 13.04
N GLY A 24 5.06 -5.98 12.72
CA GLY A 24 3.92 -5.83 11.79
C GLY A 24 4.25 -6.41 10.39
N LEU A 25 3.30 -7.01 9.69
CA LEU A 25 3.46 -7.62 8.34
C LEU A 25 3.91 -6.56 7.32
N LYS A 26 3.30 -5.32 7.40
CA LYS A 26 3.66 -4.26 6.43
C LYS A 26 5.10 -3.78 6.66
N GLN A 27 5.48 -3.75 7.85
CA GLN A 27 6.88 -3.34 8.14
C GLN A 27 7.89 -4.32 7.54
N LYS A 28 7.54 -5.45 7.57
CA LYS A 28 8.46 -6.47 6.98
C LYS A 28 8.49 -6.37 5.45
N GLN A 29 7.26 -6.34 4.94
CA GLN A 29 7.21 -6.20 3.46
C GLN A 29 7.98 -4.96 3.00
N GLU A 30 7.82 -3.97 3.74
CA GLU A 30 8.52 -2.73 3.33
C GLU A 30 10.04 -2.89 3.45
N ALA A 31 10.45 -3.57 4.48
CA ALA A 31 11.91 -3.79 4.63
C ALA A 31 12.46 -4.62 3.45
N GLU A 32 11.64 -5.59 3.07
CA GLU A 32 12.10 -6.42 1.93
C GLU A 32 12.13 -5.59 0.64
N GLU A 33 11.07 -4.86 0.46
CA GLU A 33 11.03 -4.01 -0.75
C GLU A 33 12.19 -3.01 -0.75
N ARG A 34 12.44 -2.52 0.38
CA ARG A 34 13.56 -1.55 0.46
C ARG A 34 14.88 -2.23 0.10
N ALA A 35 15.10 -3.41 0.54
CA ALA A 35 16.32 -4.15 0.19
C ALA A 35 16.40 -4.39 -1.33
N ILE A 36 15.25 -4.79 -1.87
CA ILE A 36 15.23 -5.05 -3.32
C ILE A 36 15.50 -3.74 -4.08
N GLU A 37 14.89 -2.68 -3.62
CA GLU A 37 15.12 -1.37 -4.29
C GLU A 37 16.59 -0.95 -4.19
N LEU A 38 17.18 -1.16 -3.06
CA LEU A 38 18.61 -0.80 -2.89
C LEU A 38 19.49 -1.57 -3.88
N GLU A 39 19.14 -2.79 -4.08
CA GLU A 39 19.92 -3.59 -5.05
C GLU A 39 19.75 -3.06 -6.48
N LEU A 40 18.49 -2.73 -6.74
CA LEU A 40 18.25 -2.15 -8.09
C LEU A 40 18.94 -0.79 -8.24
N GLU A 41 18.97 -0.04 -7.14
CA GLU A 41 19.54 1.32 -7.21
C GLU A 41 21.06 1.25 -7.42
N LYS A 42 21.61 0.09 -6.91
CA LYS A 42 23.06 -0.07 -7.12
C LYS A 42 23.40 -0.04 -8.62
N ASP A 43 22.47 -0.53 -9.37
CA ASP A 43 22.77 -0.59 -10.81
C ASP A 43 22.29 0.68 -11.53
N ARG A 44 21.45 1.47 -10.85
CA ARG A 44 20.90 2.67 -11.54
C ARG A 44 21.90 3.83 -11.47
N PRO A 45 21.89 4.63 -12.58
CA PRO A 45 22.77 5.81 -12.58
C PRO A 45 22.30 6.86 -11.55
N PHE A 46 23.24 7.69 -11.05
CA PHE A 46 22.95 8.65 -9.96
C PHE A 46 21.93 9.69 -10.42
N ALA A 47 22.04 10.19 -11.74
CA ALA A 47 21.07 11.24 -12.17
C ALA A 47 20.11 10.66 -13.22
N ARG A 48 18.85 11.06 -13.07
CA ARG A 48 17.87 10.67 -14.11
C ARG A 48 17.91 11.66 -15.28
N SER A 49 18.12 11.07 -16.59
CA SER A 49 18.17 11.97 -17.77
C SER A 49 16.80 11.99 -18.48
N ARG A 50 16.63 13.02 -19.22
CA ARG A 50 15.39 13.16 -20.01
C ARG A 50 15.14 11.93 -20.88
N ASP A 51 16.28 11.20 -21.27
CA ASP A 51 16.06 10.06 -22.21
C ASP A 51 15.98 8.75 -21.44
N ASP A 52 15.65 8.71 -20.14
CA ASP A 52 15.58 7.48 -19.34
C ASP A 52 14.33 6.67 -19.73
N PRO A 53 14.53 5.48 -20.20
CA PRO A 53 13.42 4.65 -20.68
C PRO A 53 12.39 4.37 -19.57
N GLU A 54 12.85 4.15 -18.32
CA GLU A 54 11.90 3.88 -17.21
C GLU A 54 11.00 5.08 -16.95
N LEU A 55 11.60 6.30 -16.93
CA LEU A 55 10.79 7.52 -16.73
C LEU A 55 9.76 7.69 -17.86
N ASP A 56 10.21 7.42 -19.03
CA ASP A 56 9.27 7.54 -20.17
C ASP A 56 8.10 6.55 -20.05
N LYS A 57 8.43 5.41 -19.63
CA LYS A 57 7.35 4.40 -19.46
C LYS A 57 6.36 4.83 -18.36
N LEU A 58 6.94 5.37 -17.25
CA LEU A 58 6.07 5.84 -16.15
C LEU A 58 5.16 6.98 -16.62
N LEU A 59 5.66 7.92 -17.35
CA LEU A 59 4.85 9.08 -17.81
C LEU A 59 3.79 8.63 -18.82
N LYS A 60 4.17 7.64 -19.62
CA LYS A 60 3.18 7.14 -20.60
C LYS A 60 2.03 6.43 -19.89
N GLU A 61 2.30 5.83 -18.75
CA GLU A 61 1.24 5.07 -18.06
C GLU A 61 0.33 6.01 -17.26
N ARG A 62 0.69 7.23 -16.89
CA ARG A 62 -0.13 8.17 -16.10
C ARG A 62 -1.41 8.55 -16.86
N ILE A 63 -2.46 8.35 -16.06
CA ILE A 63 -3.75 8.77 -16.66
C ILE A 63 -3.95 10.27 -16.44
N ARG A 64 -4.22 11.05 -17.61
CA ARG A 64 -4.39 12.52 -17.51
C ARG A 64 -5.88 12.88 -17.68
N TRP A 65 -6.10 13.71 -16.70
CA TRP A 65 -7.50 14.17 -16.73
C TRP A 65 -7.76 15.00 -18.00
N GLY A 66 -8.92 14.71 -18.78
CA GLY A 66 -9.31 15.56 -19.94
C GLY A 66 -8.72 15.01 -21.24
N ASP A 67 -8.12 13.86 -21.22
CA ASP A 67 -7.60 13.27 -22.47
C ASP A 67 -8.75 12.57 -23.22
N PRO A 68 -9.03 12.99 -24.44
CA PRO A 68 -10.16 12.42 -25.19
C PRO A 68 -9.90 10.95 -25.55
N MET A 69 -8.68 10.50 -25.58
CA MET A 69 -8.38 9.10 -25.95
C MET A 69 -8.23 8.22 -24.70
N ALA A 70 -8.44 8.72 -23.53
CA ALA A 70 -8.21 7.98 -22.27
C ALA A 70 -9.14 6.77 -22.19
N HIS A 71 -10.33 6.87 -22.78
CA HIS A 71 -11.29 5.75 -22.71
C HIS A 71 -10.87 4.61 -23.64
N LEU A 72 -10.13 4.88 -24.71
CA LEU A 72 -9.74 3.84 -25.68
C LEU A 72 -8.59 2.98 -25.15
N VAL A 73 -7.79 3.66 -24.25
CA VAL A 73 -6.57 2.96 -23.78
C VAL A 73 -6.80 2.49 -22.34
N LYS A 74 -8.13 2.63 -21.82
CA LYS A 74 -8.33 2.33 -20.39
C LYS A 74 -8.16 0.83 -20.14
N ARG A 75 -7.17 0.48 -19.41
CA ARG A 75 -7.14 -0.87 -18.79
C ARG A 75 -8.29 -1.02 -17.78
N LYS A 76 -9.38 -1.80 -18.02
CA LYS A 76 -10.55 -2.12 -17.16
C LYS A 76 -10.30 -1.72 -15.70
N THR A 77 -10.50 -0.47 -15.27
CA THR A 77 -10.55 -0.04 -13.86
C THR A 77 -10.72 -1.23 -12.92
N SER A 78 -9.67 -1.97 -12.74
CA SER A 78 -9.36 -3.21 -11.98
C SER A 78 -9.91 -3.12 -10.54
N GLU A 79 -11.18 -3.12 -10.32
CA GLU A 79 -11.59 -3.58 -8.98
C GLU A 79 -10.43 -3.49 -7.97
N PRO A 80 -10.66 -2.70 -6.91
CA PRO A 80 -9.61 -2.64 -5.89
C PRO A 80 -8.83 -3.97 -5.79
N ILE A 81 -7.61 -3.98 -6.30
CA ILE A 81 -6.74 -5.18 -6.20
C ILE A 81 -6.69 -5.63 -4.73
N LEU A 82 -7.70 -6.45 -4.42
CA LEU A 82 -7.61 -6.99 -3.05
C LEU A 82 -6.57 -8.11 -3.01
N GLU A 83 -5.59 -7.85 -2.12
CA GLU A 83 -4.54 -8.87 -1.97
C GLU A 83 -5.14 -10.22 -1.57
N ASP A 84 -4.84 -11.21 -2.40
CA ASP A 84 -5.31 -12.58 -2.10
C ASP A 84 -4.59 -13.11 -0.84
N LEU A 85 -5.33 -13.04 0.25
CA LEU A 85 -4.73 -13.46 1.54
C LEU A 85 -4.76 -14.98 1.68
N GLY A 86 -5.34 -15.68 0.73
CA GLY A 86 -5.50 -17.16 0.82
C GLY A 86 -4.53 -17.87 -0.12
N GLY A 87 -3.64 -17.26 -0.78
CA GLY A 87 -2.82 -17.93 -1.82
C GLY A 87 -1.57 -18.59 -1.22
N ASN A 88 -1.44 -18.52 0.10
CA ASN A 88 -0.19 -19.13 0.61
C ASN A 88 -0.31 -20.66 0.69
N ASP A 89 0.67 -21.39 -0.06
CA ASP A 89 0.69 -22.87 -0.19
C ASP A 89 0.78 -23.54 1.19
N LYS A 90 1.38 -22.82 2.07
CA LYS A 90 1.52 -23.37 3.45
C LYS A 90 0.19 -23.28 4.21
N MET A 91 -0.56 -22.30 3.95
CA MET A 91 -1.88 -22.11 4.59
C MET A 91 -2.92 -23.07 3.99
N LYS A 92 -2.75 -23.40 2.71
CA LYS A 92 -3.69 -24.38 2.09
C LYS A 92 -3.44 -25.78 2.66
N GLU A 93 -2.14 -26.00 3.01
CA GLU A 93 -1.77 -27.33 3.58
C GLU A 93 -2.25 -27.44 5.03
N SER A 94 -2.41 -26.31 5.68
CA SER A 94 -2.82 -26.31 7.11
C SER A 94 -4.34 -26.40 7.23
N GLY A 95 -5.11 -26.38 6.08
CA GLY A 95 -6.59 -26.53 6.11
C GLY A 95 -7.28 -25.24 6.57
N PHE A 96 -6.56 -24.15 6.98
CA PHE A 96 -7.15 -22.84 7.34
C PHE A 96 -7.45 -22.01 6.09
N ILE A 97 -8.81 -21.82 5.75
CA ILE A 97 -9.21 -21.09 4.51
C ILE A 97 -9.75 -19.72 4.92
N ILE A 98 -9.07 -18.64 4.39
CA ILE A 98 -9.57 -17.27 4.61
C ILE A 98 -10.57 -16.93 3.49
N PRO A 99 -11.83 -16.74 3.88
CA PRO A 99 -12.82 -16.40 2.83
C PRO A 99 -12.44 -15.12 2.10
N GLN A 100 -12.23 -15.29 0.75
CA GLN A 100 -11.77 -14.15 -0.07
C GLN A 100 -12.98 -13.47 -0.74
N THR A 101 -14.19 -13.96 -0.36
CA THR A 101 -15.37 -13.37 -1.01
C THR A 101 -15.77 -12.08 -0.27
N ILE A 102 -16.13 -11.04 -1.11
CA ILE A 102 -16.58 -9.75 -0.54
C ILE A 102 -18.04 -9.90 -0.07
N PRO A 103 -18.17 -9.65 1.27
CA PRO A 103 -19.54 -9.78 1.78
C PRO A 103 -20.47 -8.70 1.21
N SER A 104 -21.83 -9.05 1.17
CA SER A 104 -22.84 -8.12 0.60
C SER A 104 -22.83 -6.78 1.35
N HIS A 105 -22.48 -6.80 2.69
CA HIS A 105 -22.53 -5.55 3.47
C HIS A 105 -21.21 -4.77 3.36
N SER A 106 -20.37 -5.20 2.65
CA SER A 106 -19.05 -4.55 2.57
C SER A 106 -19.14 -3.21 1.81
N TRP A 107 -18.32 -2.26 2.31
CA TRP A 107 -18.30 -0.92 1.71
C TRP A 107 -17.89 -0.99 0.23
N LEU A 108 -17.20 -2.00 -0.14
CA LEU A 108 -16.78 -2.13 -1.56
C LEU A 108 -17.98 -2.45 -2.46
N LYS A 109 -18.87 -3.32 -1.97
CA LYS A 109 -20.06 -3.68 -2.80
C LYS A 109 -21.09 -2.55 -2.78
N ARG A 110 -21.07 -1.89 -1.70
CA ARG A 110 -22.08 -0.82 -1.57
C ARG A 110 -21.59 0.48 -2.20
N GLY A 111 -20.31 0.55 -2.46
CA GLY A 111 -19.76 1.76 -3.10
C GLY A 111 -19.75 2.96 -2.14
N LEU A 112 -19.65 2.67 -0.83
CA LEU A 112 -19.59 3.77 0.15
C LEU A 112 -18.15 4.24 0.35
N ASP A 113 -18.15 5.59 0.62
CA ASP A 113 -16.78 6.10 0.87
C ASP A 113 -16.42 5.92 2.35
N PHE A 114 -15.09 5.77 2.54
CA PHE A 114 -14.64 5.59 3.93
C PHE A 114 -14.02 6.91 4.44
N PRO A 115 -14.17 7.09 5.77
CA PRO A 115 -13.59 8.31 6.34
C PRO A 115 -12.05 8.30 6.26
N PRO A 116 -11.56 9.52 5.98
CA PRO A 116 -10.09 9.58 5.83
C PRO A 116 -9.39 9.46 7.19
N ASN A 117 -8.25 8.78 7.12
CA ASN A 117 -7.43 8.64 8.35
C ASN A 117 -6.03 9.23 8.12
N ARG A 118 -5.27 9.43 9.21
CA ARG A 118 -3.95 10.08 9.15
C ARG A 118 -2.99 9.28 8.29
N TYR A 119 -3.29 7.95 8.26
CA TYR A 119 -2.30 7.09 7.58
C TYR A 119 -2.81 6.67 6.20
N GLY A 120 -3.96 7.22 5.79
CA GLY A 120 -4.47 6.88 4.44
C GLY A 120 -4.74 5.38 4.28
N ILE A 121 -4.89 4.69 5.34
CA ILE A 121 -5.18 3.25 5.23
C ILE A 121 -6.66 3.05 4.90
N ARG A 122 -6.83 2.13 3.93
CA ARG A 122 -8.22 1.85 3.53
C ARG A 122 -8.79 0.69 4.37
N PRO A 123 -10.14 0.84 4.62
CA PRO A 123 -10.72 -0.26 5.40
C PRO A 123 -10.68 -1.60 4.64
N GLY A 124 -10.77 -2.61 5.45
CA GLY A 124 -10.75 -3.96 4.84
C GLY A 124 -12.06 -4.28 4.12
N ARG A 125 -12.05 -5.45 3.40
CA ARG A 125 -13.21 -5.83 2.56
C ARG A 125 -14.44 -6.11 3.44
N HIS A 126 -14.34 -6.25 4.67
CA HIS A 126 -15.50 -6.66 5.48
C HIS A 126 -16.05 -5.46 6.26
N TRP A 127 -15.51 -4.46 6.04
CA TRP A 127 -16.04 -3.28 6.75
C TRP A 127 -17.41 -2.88 6.19
N ASP A 128 -18.41 -2.59 7.01
CA ASP A 128 -19.83 -2.39 6.62
C ASP A 128 -20.10 -0.93 6.25
N GLY A 129 -19.07 0.00 6.57
CA GLY A 129 -19.24 1.38 6.06
C GLY A 129 -19.78 2.30 7.16
N VAL A 130 -20.16 1.73 8.29
CA VAL A 130 -20.67 2.61 9.35
C VAL A 130 -19.51 3.09 10.23
N ASP A 131 -19.54 4.46 10.36
CA ASP A 131 -18.45 5.06 11.15
C ASP A 131 -18.74 4.93 12.66
N ARG A 132 -17.86 4.10 13.37
CA ARG A 132 -18.01 3.97 14.83
C ARG A 132 -16.83 4.64 15.53
N SER A 133 -16.50 5.78 15.27
CA SER A 133 -15.31 6.44 15.85
C SER A 133 -15.76 7.47 16.90
N ASN A 134 -14.80 7.85 17.77
CA ASN A 134 -15.05 8.91 18.78
C ASN A 134 -14.92 10.31 18.18
N GLY A 135 -14.53 10.42 16.84
CA GLY A 135 -14.46 11.72 16.14
C GLY A 135 -13.05 12.31 16.23
N TYR A 136 -12.09 11.75 16.82
CA TYR A 136 -10.73 12.27 16.99
C TYR A 136 -10.10 12.65 15.64
N GLU A 137 -10.19 11.71 14.65
CA GLU A 137 -9.53 11.98 13.35
C GLU A 137 -10.13 13.22 12.67
N LYS A 138 -11.37 13.36 12.82
CA LYS A 138 -12.01 14.56 12.23
C LYS A 138 -11.50 15.84 12.90
N GLU A 139 -11.49 15.78 14.22
CA GLU A 139 -11.01 16.97 14.94
C GLU A 139 -9.54 17.26 14.64
N LEU A 140 -8.82 16.30 14.53
CA LEU A 140 -7.39 16.49 14.23
C LEU A 140 -7.22 17.20 12.87
N PHE A 141 -7.92 16.76 11.85
CA PHE A 141 -7.79 17.42 10.54
C PHE A 141 -8.24 18.89 10.61
N LEU A 142 -9.24 19.08 11.38
CA LEU A 142 -9.71 20.47 11.53
C LEU A 142 -8.64 21.33 12.21
N ARG A 143 -8.12 20.78 13.24
CA ARG A 143 -7.05 21.53 13.94
C ARG A 143 -5.85 21.79 13.01
N GLN A 144 -5.45 20.82 12.26
CA GLN A 144 -4.34 21.02 11.31
C GLN A 144 -4.67 22.11 10.28
N ASN A 145 -5.87 22.08 9.79
CA ASN A 145 -6.26 23.11 8.81
C ASN A 145 -6.28 24.51 9.46
N GLU A 146 -6.73 24.50 10.67
CA GLU A 146 -6.75 25.81 11.36
C GLU A 146 -5.34 26.36 11.56
N LYS A 147 -4.50 25.54 11.96
CA LYS A 147 -3.10 25.97 12.13
C LYS A 147 -2.50 26.47 10.81
N LYS A 148 -2.72 25.71 9.72
CA LYS A 148 -2.20 26.16 8.40
C LYS A 148 -2.82 27.49 7.98
N ALA A 149 -4.05 27.62 8.27
CA ALA A 149 -4.73 28.89 7.90
C ALA A 149 -4.18 30.05 8.73
N ALA A 150 -3.99 29.86 9.99
CA ALA A 150 -3.44 30.91 10.86
C ALA A 150 -2.03 31.32 10.41
N GLU A 151 -1.21 30.32 10.14
CA GLU A 151 0.15 30.64 9.64
C GLU A 151 0.10 31.48 8.36
N GLY A 152 -0.80 31.05 7.46
CA GLY A 152 -0.95 31.84 6.20
C GLY A 152 -1.38 33.28 6.49
N GLU A 153 -2.28 33.44 7.41
CA GLU A 153 -2.73 34.81 7.77
C GLU A 153 -1.60 35.60 8.44
N ALA A 154 -0.98 34.94 9.33
CA ALA A 154 0.15 35.60 10.01
C ALA A 154 1.21 36.08 9.00
N TYR A 155 1.53 35.16 8.10
CA TYR A 155 2.50 35.59 7.07
C TYR A 155 2.00 36.82 6.31
N LEU A 156 0.78 36.80 5.85
CA LEU A 156 0.22 37.94 5.08
C LEU A 156 0.20 39.21 5.94
N TRP A 157 -0.10 39.04 7.22
CA TRP A 157 -0.09 40.21 8.12
C TRP A 157 1.34 40.75 8.29
N SER A 158 2.26 39.87 8.47
CA SER A 158 3.67 40.31 8.64
C SER A 158 4.19 41.03 7.39
N VAL A 159 3.81 40.69 6.26
CA VAL A 159 4.32 41.28 5.01
C VAL A 159 3.58 42.59 4.73
N SER A 160 2.40 42.75 5.18
CA SER A 160 1.59 43.93 4.82
C SER A 160 2.17 45.21 5.44
N GLU A 161 2.97 45.18 6.50
CA GLU A 161 3.55 46.42 7.11
C GLU A 161 5.00 46.62 6.64
N MET A 162 5.61 45.76 5.82
CA MET A 162 6.91 46.02 5.14
C MET A 162 6.68 46.76 3.81
#